data_AF-A0A945HCG0-F1
#
_entry.id   AF-A0A945HCG0-F1
#
_cell.length_a   1.000
_cell.length_b   1.000
_cell.length_c   1.000
_cell.angle_alpha   90.00
_cell.angle_beta   90.00
_cell.angle_gamma   90.00
#
_symmetry.space_group_name_H-M   'P 1'
#
loop_
_entity.id
_entity.type
_entity.pdbx_description
1 polymer ?
#
loop_
_entity_poly.entity_id
_entity_poly.type
_entity_poly.pdbx_seq_one_letter_code
_entity_poly.pdbx_strand_id
1 'polypeptide(L)'
;MKTVFAVIPLLALISGVLLYKQTGKKEILRFDMVNFFYAFILMPTVYIWFKSLLFLLLRSELGIIISQSELFIWDTVYSIVFMFIFASVVIHSLTKSFELNIKKDPLYDLFEHSEYFHLWLSHIIFFGGGMIFITLLSIINVWFDLSIFISKFNFYLLLLTSPITSIFIFKMFEYSALDEKFTFLKLMKFIIGICFFIYALVYIVFEPIFASEKIVYWYMTNVFGFLALISLIHTSEPGPIPVHKRIGRKALWFVRKIKSTTK
;
A
#
# COMPACT_ATOMS: atom_id res chain seq x y z
N MET A 1 5.31 -28.08 7.91
CA MET A 1 4.76 -26.70 8.02
C MET A 1 5.27 -25.91 9.22
N LYS A 2 5.31 -26.47 10.44
CA LYS A 2 5.84 -25.76 11.64
C LYS A 2 7.28 -25.23 11.49
N THR A 3 8.15 -26.00 10.83
CA THR A 3 9.54 -25.62 10.53
C THR A 3 9.67 -24.46 9.53
N VAL A 4 8.75 -24.33 8.57
CA VAL A 4 8.78 -23.23 7.59
C VAL A 4 8.54 -21.88 8.27
N PHE A 5 7.60 -21.83 9.24
CA PHE A 5 7.35 -20.63 10.04
C PHE A 5 8.50 -20.24 10.97
N ALA A 6 9.34 -21.19 11.40
CA ALA A 6 10.54 -20.91 12.20
C ALA A 6 11.73 -20.44 11.34
N VAL A 7 11.79 -20.88 10.08
CA VAL A 7 12.88 -20.57 9.15
C VAL A 7 12.71 -19.18 8.51
N ILE A 8 11.47 -18.72 8.28
CA ILE A 8 11.20 -17.41 7.66
C ILE A 8 11.82 -16.22 8.45
N PRO A 9 11.65 -16.09 9.78
CA PRO A 9 12.29 -15.01 10.55
C PRO A 9 13.81 -15.13 10.56
N LEU A 10 14.34 -16.36 10.58
CA LEU A 10 15.77 -16.61 10.54
C LEU A 10 16.36 -16.18 9.18
N LEU A 11 15.69 -16.51 8.08
CA LEU A 11 16.06 -16.06 6.73
C LEU A 11 15.90 -14.54 6.58
N ALA A 12 14.85 -13.94 7.16
CA ALA A 12 14.67 -12.50 7.17
C ALA A 12 15.78 -11.78 7.95
N LEU A 13 16.15 -12.28 9.13
CA LEU A 13 17.29 -11.80 9.93
C LEU A 13 18.61 -11.94 9.17
N ILE A 14 18.89 -13.14 8.61
CA ILE A 14 20.10 -13.39 7.82
C ILE A 14 20.14 -12.46 6.60
N SER A 15 19.01 -12.26 5.91
CA SER A 15 18.94 -11.33 4.79
C SER A 15 19.25 -9.90 5.22
N GLY A 16 18.68 -9.42 6.33
CA GLY A 16 18.94 -8.10 6.88
C GLY A 16 20.41 -7.90 7.25
N VAL A 17 21.05 -8.90 7.86
CA VAL A 17 22.48 -8.87 8.25
C VAL A 17 23.39 -8.94 7.02
N LEU A 18 23.12 -9.82 6.07
CA LEU A 18 23.91 -9.94 4.83
C LEU A 18 23.85 -8.67 4.00
N LEU A 19 22.70 -8.00 3.98
CA LEU A 19 22.51 -6.73 3.30
C LEU A 19 23.16 -5.56 4.05
N TYR A 20 23.17 -5.57 5.38
CA TYR A 20 23.91 -4.60 6.20
C TYR A 20 25.42 -4.67 5.95
N LYS A 21 25.96 -5.89 5.74
CA LYS A 21 27.37 -6.11 5.41
C LYS A 21 27.74 -5.59 4.02
N GLN A 22 26.78 -5.49 3.09
CA GLN A 22 26.97 -4.85 1.79
C GLN A 22 26.87 -3.33 1.93
N THR A 23 27.85 -2.74 2.60
CA THR A 23 27.96 -1.30 2.79
C THR A 23 28.22 -0.62 1.45
N GLY A 24 27.30 0.25 1.04
CA GLY A 24 27.57 1.18 -0.05
C GLY A 24 26.32 1.85 -0.56
N LYS A 25 26.02 3.06 -0.06
CA LYS A 25 25.27 4.17 -0.70
C LYS A 25 24.03 3.85 -1.55
N LYS A 26 23.44 2.65 -1.45
CA LYS A 26 22.31 2.25 -2.27
C LYS A 26 21.05 2.68 -1.55
N GLU A 27 20.40 3.68 -2.13
CA GLU A 27 19.07 4.09 -1.71
C GLU A 27 18.04 3.30 -2.53
N ILE A 28 17.05 2.72 -1.84
CA ILE A 28 15.86 2.16 -2.49
C ILE A 28 14.72 3.08 -2.12
N LEU A 29 14.10 3.72 -3.11
CA LEU A 29 13.01 4.68 -2.88
C LEU A 29 13.40 5.81 -1.91
N ARG A 30 14.62 6.32 -2.04
CA ARG A 30 15.23 7.34 -1.16
C ARG A 30 15.36 6.96 0.32
N PHE A 31 15.00 5.73 0.70
CA PHE A 31 15.41 5.14 1.97
C PHE A 31 16.82 4.59 1.85
N ASP A 32 17.59 4.74 2.92
CA ASP A 32 18.73 3.83 3.15
C ASP A 32 18.21 2.39 3.04
N MET A 33 18.87 1.57 2.21
CA MET A 33 18.53 0.17 2.01
C MET A 33 18.36 -0.57 3.35
N VAL A 34 19.16 -0.25 4.36
CA VAL A 34 19.04 -0.83 5.70
C VAL A 34 17.67 -0.49 6.31
N ASN A 35 17.31 0.79 6.34
CA ASN A 35 16.03 1.26 6.88
C ASN A 35 14.84 0.68 6.10
N PHE A 36 14.96 0.55 4.78
CA PHE A 36 13.95 -0.09 3.94
C PHE A 36 13.72 -1.56 4.34
N PHE A 37 14.78 -2.35 4.47
CA PHE A 37 14.67 -3.75 4.86
C PHE A 37 14.11 -3.91 6.29
N TYR A 38 14.54 -3.08 7.23
CA TYR A 38 14.01 -3.10 8.59
C TYR A 38 12.50 -2.80 8.62
N ALA A 39 12.07 -1.71 7.96
CA ALA A 39 10.70 -1.23 8.01
C ALA A 39 9.73 -2.11 7.19
N PHE A 40 10.12 -2.58 6.00
CA PHE A 40 9.20 -3.23 5.07
C PHE A 40 9.31 -4.75 5.00
N ILE A 41 10.39 -5.34 5.53
CA ILE A 41 10.61 -6.79 5.46
C ILE A 41 10.73 -7.38 6.86
N LEU A 42 11.69 -6.91 7.66
CA LEU A 42 11.97 -7.52 8.96
C LEU A 42 10.82 -7.29 9.94
N MET A 43 10.36 -6.05 10.12
CA MET A 43 9.30 -5.74 11.09
C MET A 43 7.97 -6.43 10.78
N PRO A 44 7.45 -6.44 9.54
CA PRO A 44 6.25 -7.20 9.20
C PRO A 44 6.42 -8.72 9.41
N THR A 45 7.60 -9.26 9.11
CA THR A 45 7.89 -10.69 9.34
C THR A 45 7.89 -11.03 10.83
N VAL A 46 8.56 -10.20 11.63
CA VAL A 46 8.63 -10.32 13.09
C VAL A 46 7.23 -10.19 13.71
N TYR A 47 6.40 -9.27 13.21
CA TYR A 47 4.99 -9.13 13.60
C TYR A 47 4.21 -10.43 13.40
N ILE A 48 4.22 -10.96 12.17
CA ILE A 48 3.51 -12.19 11.82
C ILE A 48 3.97 -13.34 12.71
N TRP A 49 5.28 -13.41 12.96
CA TRP A 49 5.87 -14.47 13.77
C TRP A 49 5.44 -14.37 15.24
N PHE A 50 5.59 -13.22 15.88
CA PHE A 50 5.15 -13.04 17.28
C PHE A 50 3.64 -13.18 17.43
N LYS A 51 2.86 -12.73 16.44
CA LYS A 51 1.41 -12.94 16.42
C LYS A 51 1.05 -14.43 16.36
N SER A 52 1.75 -15.18 15.52
CA SER A 52 1.60 -16.64 15.43
C SER A 52 2.03 -17.34 16.72
N LEU A 53 3.10 -16.87 17.36
CA LEU A 53 3.57 -17.37 18.65
C LEU A 53 2.56 -17.09 19.77
N LEU A 54 2.01 -15.87 19.83
CA LEU A 54 0.97 -15.49 20.78
C LEU A 54 -0.25 -16.41 20.64
N PHE A 55 -0.71 -16.64 19.40
CA PHE A 55 -1.81 -17.55 19.13
C PHE A 55 -1.51 -18.98 19.61
N LEU A 56 -0.30 -19.48 19.36
CA LEU A 56 0.13 -20.81 19.80
C LEU A 56 0.17 -20.89 21.34
N LEU A 57 0.75 -19.90 22.01
CA LEU A 57 0.80 -19.85 23.48
C LEU A 57 -0.60 -19.85 24.09
N LEU A 58 -1.49 -18.99 23.59
CA LEU A 58 -2.87 -18.86 24.06
C LEU A 58 -3.71 -20.11 23.81
N ARG A 59 -3.42 -20.88 22.74
CA ARG A 59 -4.25 -22.02 22.34
C ARG A 59 -3.73 -23.37 22.81
N SER A 60 -2.41 -23.59 22.88
CA SER A 60 -1.84 -24.91 23.18
C SER A 60 -1.01 -24.98 24.44
N GLU A 61 -0.32 -23.92 24.83
CA GLU A 61 0.71 -24.01 25.87
C GLU A 61 0.25 -23.56 27.26
N LEU A 62 -0.70 -22.60 27.33
CA LEU A 62 -1.12 -22.05 28.63
C LEU A 62 -2.12 -22.94 29.38
N GLY A 63 -2.64 -24.00 28.76
CA GLY A 63 -3.60 -24.93 29.39
C GLY A 63 -4.96 -24.30 29.74
N ILE A 64 -5.21 -23.06 29.30
CA ILE A 64 -6.46 -22.33 29.54
C ILE A 64 -7.38 -22.54 28.34
N ILE A 65 -8.65 -22.88 28.60
CA ILE A 65 -9.68 -22.94 27.56
C ILE A 65 -10.12 -21.50 27.27
N ILE A 66 -9.54 -20.91 26.23
CA ILE A 66 -9.87 -19.56 25.77
C ILE A 66 -10.92 -19.65 24.65
N SER A 67 -11.99 -18.86 24.75
CA SER A 67 -13.02 -18.78 23.71
C SER A 67 -12.48 -18.14 22.42
N GLN A 68 -13.13 -18.41 21.27
CA GLN A 68 -12.76 -17.76 20.00
C GLN A 68 -12.87 -16.23 20.07
N SER A 69 -13.86 -15.71 20.80
CA SER A 69 -14.02 -14.28 21.03
C SER A 69 -12.84 -13.68 21.81
N GLU A 70 -12.36 -14.36 22.84
CA GLU A 70 -11.21 -13.88 23.63
C GLU A 70 -9.91 -13.99 22.83
N LEU A 71 -9.72 -15.05 22.03
CA LEU A 71 -8.59 -15.16 21.10
C LEU A 71 -8.58 -13.99 20.11
N PHE A 72 -9.74 -13.61 19.56
CA PHE A 72 -9.86 -12.46 18.67
C PHE A 72 -9.53 -11.14 19.39
N ILE A 73 -9.96 -10.96 20.64
CA ILE A 73 -9.62 -9.77 21.44
C ILE A 73 -8.11 -9.69 21.65
N TRP A 74 -7.46 -10.77 22.08
CA TRP A 74 -6.01 -10.80 22.30
C TRP A 74 -5.22 -10.56 21.01
N ASP A 75 -5.67 -11.15 19.89
CA ASP A 75 -5.10 -10.93 18.56
C ASP A 75 -5.19 -9.44 18.16
N THR A 76 -6.34 -8.83 18.40
CA THR A 76 -6.61 -7.42 18.07
C THR A 76 -5.78 -6.48 18.93
N VAL A 77 -5.76 -6.69 20.26
CA VAL A 77 -4.96 -5.88 21.20
C VAL A 77 -3.49 -5.96 20.86
N TYR A 78 -2.97 -7.16 20.61
CA TYR A 78 -1.58 -7.36 20.20
C TYR A 78 -1.28 -6.61 18.90
N SER A 79 -2.18 -6.70 17.92
CA SER A 79 -2.05 -6.02 16.63
C SER A 79 -2.01 -4.50 16.77
N ILE A 80 -2.87 -3.94 17.62
CA ILE A 80 -2.89 -2.50 17.91
C ILE A 80 -1.58 -2.06 18.57
N VAL A 81 -1.15 -2.74 19.63
CA VAL A 81 0.09 -2.41 20.35
C VAL A 81 1.30 -2.51 19.42
N PHE A 82 1.39 -3.59 18.64
CA PHE A 82 2.48 -3.75 17.69
C PHE A 82 2.45 -2.67 16.61
N MET A 83 1.28 -2.30 16.11
CA MET A 83 1.15 -1.21 15.13
C MET A 83 1.68 0.11 15.69
N PHE A 84 1.42 0.43 16.97
CA PHE A 84 2.00 1.60 17.63
C PHE A 84 3.53 1.53 17.71
N ILE A 85 4.08 0.38 18.12
CA ILE A 85 5.54 0.18 18.19
C ILE A 85 6.16 0.31 16.80
N PHE A 86 5.58 -0.35 15.80
CA PHE A 86 6.01 -0.30 14.42
C PHE A 86 6.01 1.13 13.87
N ALA A 87 4.89 1.84 14.00
CA ALA A 87 4.78 3.24 13.58
C ALA A 87 5.83 4.12 14.26
N SER A 88 6.04 3.93 15.57
CA SER A 88 7.05 4.66 16.34
C SER A 88 8.47 4.41 15.84
N VAL A 89 8.82 3.14 15.54
CA VAL A 89 10.13 2.76 15.00
C VAL A 89 10.33 3.33 13.60
N VAL A 90 9.33 3.27 12.73
CA VAL A 90 9.39 3.82 11.37
C VAL A 90 9.55 5.34 11.41
N ILE A 91 8.78 6.05 12.24
CA ILE A 91 8.91 7.50 12.42
C ILE A 91 10.29 7.85 12.98
N HIS A 92 10.77 7.12 13.99
CA HIS A 92 12.10 7.32 14.54
C HIS A 92 13.21 7.11 13.50
N SER A 93 13.12 6.04 12.70
CA SER A 93 14.07 5.76 11.62
C SER A 93 14.08 6.87 10.56
N LEU A 94 12.89 7.32 10.13
CA LEU A 94 12.73 8.42 9.18
C LEU A 94 13.32 9.73 9.70
N THR A 95 12.94 10.13 10.91
CA THR A 95 13.44 11.36 11.55
C THR A 95 14.95 11.31 11.79
N LYS A 96 15.50 10.14 12.12
CA LYS A 96 16.95 9.98 12.26
C LYS A 96 17.67 10.11 10.93
N SER A 97 17.11 9.54 9.86
CA SER A 97 17.64 9.69 8.50
C SER A 97 17.65 11.17 8.07
N PHE A 98 16.59 11.91 8.39
CA PHE A 98 16.52 13.35 8.13
C PHE A 98 17.60 14.13 8.88
N GLU A 99 17.78 13.84 10.17
CA GLU A 99 18.83 14.48 10.99
C GLU A 99 20.24 14.22 10.43
N LEU A 100 20.53 12.98 10.01
CA LEU A 100 21.82 12.60 9.44
C LEU A 100 22.08 13.29 8.10
N ASN A 101 21.06 13.39 7.24
CA ASN A 101 21.19 14.04 5.94
C ASN A 101 21.42 15.55 6.08
N ILE A 102 20.72 16.22 7.01
CA ILE A 102 20.94 17.65 7.32
C ILE A 102 22.36 17.89 7.89
N LYS A 103 22.85 16.99 8.75
CA LYS A 103 24.21 17.10 9.30
C LYS A 103 25.31 16.93 8.25
N LYS A 104 25.02 16.15 7.20
CA LYS A 104 25.95 15.90 6.09
C LYS A 104 25.93 17.02 5.05
N ASP A 105 24.75 17.56 4.77
CA ASP A 105 24.54 18.68 3.85
C ASP A 105 23.61 19.72 4.49
N PRO A 106 24.13 20.87 4.95
CA PRO A 106 23.33 21.93 5.55
C PRO A 106 22.30 22.56 4.59
N LEU A 107 22.47 22.37 3.28
CA LEU A 107 21.55 22.84 2.24
C LEU A 107 20.51 21.79 1.86
N TYR A 108 20.46 20.65 2.56
CA TYR A 108 19.52 19.57 2.30
C TYR A 108 18.06 20.03 2.46
N ASP A 109 17.28 19.90 1.40
CA ASP A 109 15.85 20.22 1.43
C ASP A 109 15.05 19.11 2.12
N LEU A 110 14.89 19.26 3.43
CA LEU A 110 14.07 18.38 4.27
C LEU A 110 12.61 18.36 3.82
N PHE A 111 12.09 19.48 3.33
CA PHE A 111 10.68 19.61 2.96
C PHE A 111 10.42 18.82 1.68
N GLU A 112 11.25 18.97 0.64
CA GLU A 112 11.13 18.16 -0.58
C GLU A 112 11.24 16.65 -0.28
N HIS A 113 12.15 16.27 0.62
CA HIS A 113 12.38 14.86 0.92
C HIS A 113 11.25 14.24 1.77
N SER A 114 10.70 14.99 2.73
CA SER A 114 9.52 14.57 3.49
C SER A 114 8.25 14.54 2.63
N GLU A 115 8.10 15.49 1.69
CA GLU A 115 7.02 15.54 0.71
C GLU A 115 7.09 14.33 -0.24
N TYR A 116 8.28 13.90 -0.65
CA TYR A 116 8.45 12.64 -1.41
C TYR A 116 7.92 11.42 -0.64
N PHE A 117 8.26 11.28 0.65
CA PHE A 117 7.77 10.13 1.42
C PHE A 117 6.26 10.19 1.68
N HIS A 118 5.74 11.37 1.98
CA HIS A 118 4.32 11.54 2.30
C HIS A 118 3.44 11.50 1.06
N LEU A 119 3.82 12.08 -0.07
CA LEU A 119 2.95 12.18 -1.26
C LEU A 119 3.25 11.11 -2.31
N TRP A 120 4.50 10.70 -2.46
CA TRP A 120 4.89 9.80 -3.54
C TRP A 120 4.97 8.35 -3.09
N LEU A 121 5.82 8.06 -2.11
CA LEU A 121 6.06 6.67 -1.74
C LEU A 121 4.83 6.03 -1.08
N SER A 122 4.22 6.72 -0.12
CA SER A 122 3.02 6.22 0.56
C SER A 122 1.87 5.95 -0.41
N HIS A 123 1.65 6.84 -1.39
CA HIS A 123 0.56 6.73 -2.35
C HIS A 123 0.86 5.64 -3.38
N ILE A 124 2.11 5.50 -3.86
CA ILE A 124 2.50 4.37 -4.71
C ILE A 124 2.31 3.05 -3.99
N ILE A 125 2.75 2.95 -2.73
CA ILE A 125 2.58 1.72 -1.95
C ILE A 125 1.09 1.45 -1.72
N PHE A 126 0.31 2.46 -1.36
CA PHE A 126 -1.11 2.29 -1.07
C PHE A 126 -1.90 1.88 -2.32
N PHE A 127 -1.77 2.63 -3.41
CA PHE A 127 -2.51 2.36 -4.64
C PHE A 127 -1.91 1.20 -5.44
N GLY A 128 -0.60 1.23 -5.70
CA GLY A 128 0.09 0.16 -6.42
C GLY A 128 0.07 -1.15 -5.66
N GLY A 129 0.44 -1.13 -4.38
CA GLY A 129 0.38 -2.32 -3.52
C GLY A 129 -1.06 -2.82 -3.33
N GLY A 130 -2.03 -1.92 -3.15
CA GLY A 130 -3.45 -2.28 -3.08
C GLY A 130 -3.96 -2.94 -4.37
N MET A 131 -3.60 -2.42 -5.54
CA MET A 131 -3.95 -3.01 -6.83
C MET A 131 -3.32 -4.39 -7.03
N ILE A 132 -2.05 -4.57 -6.64
CA ILE A 132 -1.38 -5.88 -6.71
C ILE A 132 -2.04 -6.87 -5.74
N PHE A 133 -2.30 -6.45 -4.51
CA PHE A 133 -2.92 -7.29 -3.49
C PHE A 133 -4.30 -7.76 -3.91
N ILE A 134 -5.16 -6.85 -4.38
CA ILE A 134 -6.51 -7.22 -4.82
C ILE A 134 -6.47 -8.10 -6.08
N THR A 135 -5.49 -7.89 -6.96
CA THR A 135 -5.24 -8.76 -8.12
C THR A 135 -4.91 -10.18 -7.67
N LEU A 136 -4.01 -10.35 -6.69
CA LEU A 136 -3.69 -11.67 -6.13
C LEU A 136 -4.92 -12.35 -5.51
N LEU A 137 -5.69 -11.64 -4.68
CA LEU A 137 -6.92 -12.18 -4.07
C LEU A 137 -7.95 -12.60 -5.12
N SER A 138 -8.11 -11.78 -6.15
CA SER A 138 -9.06 -12.02 -7.23
C SER A 138 -8.66 -13.21 -8.11
N ILE A 139 -7.36 -13.38 -8.37
CA ILE A 139 -6.81 -14.56 -9.05
C ILE A 139 -6.99 -15.81 -8.19
N ILE A 140 -6.76 -15.75 -6.87
CA ILE A 140 -7.04 -16.86 -5.95
C ILE A 140 -8.51 -17.31 -6.05
N ASN A 141 -9.45 -16.36 -6.17
CA ASN A 141 -10.87 -16.70 -6.33
C ASN A 141 -11.17 -17.55 -7.58
N VAL A 142 -10.32 -17.53 -8.62
CA VAL A 142 -10.46 -18.42 -9.78
C VAL A 142 -10.36 -19.89 -9.39
N TRP A 143 -9.50 -20.25 -8.44
CA TRP A 143 -9.39 -21.64 -7.96
C TRP A 143 -10.27 -21.94 -6.76
N PHE A 144 -10.59 -20.93 -5.94
CA PHE A 144 -11.36 -21.11 -4.72
C PHE A 144 -12.72 -20.43 -4.82
N ASP A 145 -13.77 -21.26 -4.85
CA ASP A 145 -15.15 -20.79 -4.83
C ASP A 145 -15.48 -20.13 -3.50
N LEU A 146 -16.10 -18.95 -3.59
CA LEU A 146 -16.72 -18.34 -2.42
C LEU A 146 -18.05 -19.04 -2.16
N SER A 147 -18.31 -19.40 -0.90
CA SER A 147 -19.58 -19.97 -0.44
C SER A 147 -20.68 -18.91 -0.34
N ILE A 148 -20.86 -18.12 -1.40
CA ILE A 148 -21.82 -17.02 -1.48
C ILE A 148 -22.80 -17.33 -2.61
N PHE A 149 -24.06 -17.44 -2.26
CA PHE A 149 -25.15 -17.63 -3.21
C PHE A 149 -25.87 -16.30 -3.42
N ILE A 150 -25.63 -15.66 -4.57
CA ILE A 150 -26.27 -14.41 -4.96
C ILE A 150 -27.22 -14.72 -6.13
N SER A 151 -28.41 -14.13 -6.13
CA SER A 151 -29.31 -14.25 -7.28
C SER A 151 -28.65 -13.67 -8.55
N LYS A 152 -28.96 -14.22 -9.73
CA LYS A 152 -28.40 -13.73 -11.00
C LYS A 152 -28.63 -12.23 -11.19
N PHE A 153 -29.81 -11.74 -10.81
CA PHE A 153 -30.13 -10.31 -10.87
C PHE A 153 -29.18 -9.46 -10.02
N ASN A 154 -28.96 -9.84 -8.75
CA ASN A 154 -28.06 -9.12 -7.86
C ASN A 154 -26.60 -9.24 -8.30
N PHE A 155 -26.19 -10.36 -8.90
CA PHE A 155 -24.87 -10.54 -9.49
C PHE A 155 -24.62 -9.53 -10.62
N TYR A 156 -25.55 -9.38 -11.56
CA TYR A 156 -25.44 -8.37 -12.62
C TYR A 156 -25.49 -6.94 -12.08
N LEU A 157 -26.39 -6.66 -11.13
CA LEU A 157 -26.47 -5.34 -10.49
C LEU A 157 -25.15 -4.95 -9.83
N LEU A 158 -24.49 -5.90 -9.17
CA LEU A 158 -23.18 -5.70 -8.56
C LEU A 158 -22.11 -5.43 -9.63
N LEU A 159 -22.09 -6.15 -10.75
CA LEU A 159 -21.14 -5.86 -11.83
C LEU A 159 -21.35 -4.47 -12.43
N LEU A 160 -22.59 -3.98 -12.49
CA LEU A 160 -22.93 -2.63 -12.98
C LEU A 160 -22.42 -1.49 -12.08
N THR A 161 -22.00 -1.76 -10.83
CA THR A 161 -21.39 -0.73 -9.98
C THR A 161 -19.89 -0.53 -10.27
N SER A 162 -19.26 -1.48 -10.96
CA SER A 162 -17.83 -1.43 -11.30
C SER A 162 -17.39 -0.17 -12.08
N PRO A 163 -18.17 0.41 -13.02
CA PRO A 163 -17.77 1.65 -13.68
C PRO A 163 -17.71 2.82 -12.70
N ILE A 164 -18.68 2.90 -11.78
CA ILE A 164 -18.75 3.96 -10.76
C ILE A 164 -17.54 3.85 -9.81
N THR A 165 -17.24 2.63 -9.35
CA THR A 165 -16.04 2.37 -8.54
C THR A 165 -14.76 2.74 -9.29
N SER A 166 -14.67 2.44 -10.58
CA SER A 166 -13.51 2.77 -11.42
C SER A 166 -13.33 4.28 -11.56
N ILE A 167 -14.41 5.03 -11.76
CA ILE A 167 -14.37 6.50 -11.80
C ILE A 167 -13.88 7.05 -10.46
N PHE A 168 -14.40 6.55 -9.35
CA PHE A 168 -13.99 7.00 -8.02
C PHE A 168 -12.50 6.73 -7.77
N ILE A 169 -12.03 5.51 -8.04
CA ILE A 169 -10.61 5.14 -7.89
C ILE A 169 -9.74 6.02 -8.79
N PHE A 170 -10.12 6.23 -10.05
CA PHE A 170 -9.35 7.07 -10.96
C PHE A 170 -9.30 8.53 -10.50
N LYS A 171 -10.41 9.08 -9.99
CA LYS A 171 -10.45 10.41 -9.39
C LYS A 171 -9.54 10.53 -8.17
N MET A 172 -9.45 9.49 -7.34
CA MET A 172 -8.48 9.45 -6.25
C MET A 172 -7.04 9.52 -6.76
N PHE A 173 -6.69 8.82 -7.85
CA PHE A 173 -5.37 8.95 -8.47
C PHE A 173 -5.10 10.38 -8.98
N GLU A 174 -6.08 11.02 -9.61
CA GLU A 174 -5.97 12.42 -10.05
C GLU A 174 -5.76 13.37 -8.87
N TYR A 175 -6.55 13.24 -7.80
CA TYR A 175 -6.41 14.09 -6.61
C TYR A 175 -5.11 13.86 -5.85
N SER A 176 -4.57 12.64 -5.88
CA SER A 176 -3.29 12.31 -5.27
C SER A 176 -2.09 12.73 -6.12
N ALA A 177 -2.28 13.05 -7.39
CA ALA A 177 -1.25 13.59 -8.27
C ALA A 177 -0.99 15.09 -8.03
N LEU A 178 -0.77 15.49 -6.76
CA LEU A 178 -0.62 16.89 -6.33
C LEU A 178 0.67 17.56 -6.79
N ASP A 179 1.58 16.82 -7.42
CA ASP A 179 2.91 17.32 -7.75
C ASP A 179 3.27 17.30 -9.24
N GLU A 180 4.10 18.29 -9.58
CA GLU A 180 4.44 18.85 -10.89
C GLU A 180 5.04 17.87 -11.91
N LYS A 181 5.35 16.64 -11.48
CA LYS A 181 5.91 15.61 -12.34
C LYS A 181 4.82 14.60 -12.68
N PHE A 182 4.37 14.72 -13.93
CA PHE A 182 3.59 13.80 -14.78
C PHE A 182 3.80 12.27 -14.58
N THR A 183 4.73 11.86 -13.74
CA THR A 183 5.18 10.49 -13.52
C THR A 183 4.22 9.66 -12.65
N PHE A 184 3.51 10.22 -11.64
CA PHE A 184 2.67 9.40 -10.74
C PHE A 184 1.45 8.83 -11.46
N LEU A 185 0.67 9.70 -12.11
CA LEU A 185 -0.53 9.27 -12.85
C LEU A 185 -0.14 8.34 -14.00
N LYS A 186 0.99 8.59 -14.68
CA LYS A 186 1.51 7.68 -15.72
C LYS A 186 1.90 6.31 -15.15
N LEU A 187 2.54 6.28 -13.98
CA LEU A 187 2.85 5.03 -13.29
C LEU A 187 1.58 4.29 -12.89
N MET A 188 0.57 4.96 -12.34
CA MET A 188 -0.71 4.31 -11.99
C MET A 188 -1.40 3.75 -13.23
N LYS A 189 -1.49 4.51 -14.32
CA LYS A 189 -2.03 4.03 -15.61
C LYS A 189 -1.29 2.80 -16.13
N PHE A 190 0.04 2.79 -16.01
CA PHE A 190 0.87 1.65 -16.38
C PHE A 190 0.57 0.42 -15.51
N ILE A 191 0.50 0.57 -14.19
CA ILE A 191 0.15 -0.52 -13.27
C ILE A 191 -1.26 -1.06 -13.55
N ILE A 192 -2.24 -0.17 -13.78
CA ILE A 192 -3.61 -0.55 -14.18
C ILE A 192 -3.58 -1.42 -15.44
N GLY A 193 -2.82 -1.00 -16.46
CA GLY A 193 -2.66 -1.75 -17.70
C GLY A 193 -2.07 -3.14 -17.48
N ILE A 194 -1.03 -3.26 -16.63
CA ILE A 194 -0.46 -4.57 -16.25
C ILE A 194 -1.49 -5.44 -15.53
N CYS A 195 -2.17 -4.90 -14.51
CA CYS A 195 -3.18 -5.64 -13.76
C CYS A 195 -4.29 -6.14 -14.69
N PHE A 196 -4.84 -5.27 -15.55
CA PHE A 196 -5.87 -5.66 -16.51
C PHE A 196 -5.38 -6.73 -17.49
N PHE A 197 -4.14 -6.60 -17.98
CA PHE A 197 -3.55 -7.63 -18.84
C PHE A 197 -3.44 -8.99 -18.14
N ILE A 198 -3.06 -9.01 -16.85
CA ILE A 198 -3.05 -10.24 -16.05
C ILE A 198 -4.46 -10.85 -15.96
N TYR A 199 -5.50 -10.06 -15.72
CA TYR A 199 -6.88 -10.56 -15.73
C TYR A 199 -7.28 -11.14 -17.09
N ALA A 200 -6.92 -10.47 -18.19
CA ALA A 200 -7.18 -10.98 -19.54
C ALA A 200 -6.47 -12.33 -19.80
N LEU A 201 -5.21 -12.47 -19.37
CA LEU A 201 -4.48 -13.75 -19.47
C LEU A 201 -5.14 -14.84 -18.63
N VAL A 202 -5.52 -14.53 -17.40
CA VAL A 202 -6.19 -15.50 -16.51
C VAL A 202 -7.52 -15.96 -17.11
N TYR A 203 -8.28 -15.05 -17.72
CA TYR A 203 -9.51 -15.41 -18.45
C TYR A 203 -9.24 -16.38 -19.60
N ILE A 204 -8.25 -16.08 -20.44
CA ILE A 204 -7.91 -16.90 -21.63
C ILE A 204 -7.39 -18.29 -21.23
N VAL A 205 -6.60 -18.39 -20.17
CA VAL A 205 -5.94 -19.64 -19.78
C VAL A 205 -6.82 -20.54 -18.92
N PHE A 206 -7.58 -19.97 -17.99
CA PHE A 206 -8.32 -20.74 -16.98
C PHE A 206 -9.83 -20.75 -17.17
N GLU A 207 -10.37 -19.91 -18.06
CA GLU A 207 -11.80 -19.85 -18.41
C GLU A 207 -12.72 -19.91 -17.16
N PRO A 208 -12.56 -18.99 -16.19
CA PRO A 208 -13.34 -19.02 -14.96
C PRO A 208 -14.84 -19.00 -15.27
N ILE A 209 -15.62 -19.74 -14.49
CA ILE A 209 -17.08 -19.80 -14.66
C ILE A 209 -17.69 -18.43 -14.36
N PHE A 210 -18.58 -17.96 -15.23
CA PHE A 210 -19.32 -16.71 -15.04
C PHE A 210 -20.49 -16.90 -14.05
N ALA A 211 -20.16 -16.95 -12.76
CA ALA A 211 -21.10 -17.22 -11.68
C ALA A 211 -20.70 -16.49 -10.37
N SER A 212 -21.60 -16.49 -9.38
CA SER A 212 -21.45 -15.70 -8.14
C SER A 212 -20.31 -16.17 -7.24
N GLU A 213 -19.93 -17.44 -7.34
CA GLU A 213 -18.81 -18.05 -6.62
C GLU A 213 -17.47 -17.40 -7.01
N LYS A 214 -17.41 -16.87 -8.24
CA LYS A 214 -16.24 -16.18 -8.82
C LYS A 214 -16.41 -14.65 -8.85
N ILE A 215 -17.28 -14.10 -7.99
CA ILE A 215 -17.63 -12.67 -8.04
C ILE A 215 -16.43 -11.74 -7.86
N VAL A 216 -15.44 -12.08 -7.03
CA VAL A 216 -14.27 -11.22 -6.80
C VAL A 216 -13.42 -11.15 -8.08
N TYR A 217 -13.30 -12.26 -8.81
CA TYR A 217 -12.69 -12.30 -10.13
C TYR A 217 -13.41 -11.39 -11.12
N TRP A 218 -14.71 -11.60 -11.31
CA TRP A 218 -15.49 -10.89 -12.31
C TRP A 218 -15.65 -9.40 -12.03
N TYR A 219 -15.85 -9.06 -10.76
CA TYR A 219 -15.97 -7.67 -10.35
C TYR A 219 -14.66 -6.91 -10.58
N MET A 220 -13.53 -7.47 -10.16
CA MET A 220 -12.24 -6.80 -10.33
C MET A 220 -11.80 -6.76 -11.79
N THR A 221 -12.08 -7.80 -12.58
CA THR A 221 -11.85 -7.77 -14.04
C THR A 221 -12.59 -6.60 -14.68
N ASN A 222 -13.85 -6.37 -14.31
CA ASN A 222 -14.61 -5.21 -14.78
C ASN A 222 -14.01 -3.89 -14.29
N VAL A 223 -13.69 -3.76 -12.99
CA VAL A 223 -13.08 -2.54 -12.43
C VAL A 223 -11.78 -2.19 -13.16
N PHE A 224 -10.87 -3.15 -13.32
CA PHE A 224 -9.60 -2.91 -14.04
C PHE A 224 -9.81 -2.65 -15.52
N GLY A 225 -10.81 -3.26 -16.16
CA GLY A 225 -11.19 -2.96 -17.54
C GLY A 225 -11.68 -1.52 -17.72
N PHE A 226 -12.57 -1.05 -16.85
CA PHE A 226 -13.03 0.35 -16.86
C PHE A 226 -11.91 1.32 -16.47
N LEU A 227 -11.07 0.99 -15.50
CA LEU A 227 -9.89 1.79 -15.16
C LEU A 227 -8.92 1.90 -16.35
N ALA A 228 -8.68 0.82 -17.09
CA ALA A 228 -7.87 0.83 -18.30
C ALA A 228 -8.51 1.71 -19.39
N LEU A 229 -9.82 1.59 -19.60
CA LEU A 229 -10.58 2.44 -20.53
C LEU A 229 -10.46 3.93 -20.17
N ILE A 230 -10.73 4.29 -18.90
CA ILE A 230 -10.58 5.66 -18.41
C ILE A 230 -9.14 6.14 -18.58
N SER A 231 -8.16 5.28 -18.29
CA SER A 231 -6.73 5.59 -18.45
C SER A 231 -6.36 5.94 -19.89
N LEU A 232 -6.95 5.25 -20.88
CA LEU A 232 -6.74 5.48 -22.31
C LEU A 232 -7.42 6.77 -22.78
N ILE A 233 -8.65 7.03 -22.34
CA ILE A 233 -9.43 8.21 -22.74
C ILE A 233 -8.90 9.49 -22.07
N HIS A 234 -8.42 9.38 -20.83
CA HIS A 234 -7.93 10.53 -20.07
C HIS A 234 -6.67 11.11 -20.73
N THR A 235 -6.85 12.19 -21.49
CA THR A 235 -5.76 13.06 -21.94
C THR A 235 -5.23 13.84 -20.75
N SER A 236 -3.94 13.71 -20.45
CA SER A 236 -3.28 14.55 -19.47
C SER A 236 -3.28 16.01 -19.93
N GLU A 237 -3.86 16.94 -19.16
CA GLU A 237 -3.24 18.19 -18.70
C GLU A 237 -4.22 19.09 -17.93
N PRO A 238 -3.75 19.75 -16.85
CA PRO A 238 -3.19 21.10 -17.02
C PRO A 238 -1.68 21.13 -16.73
N GLY A 239 -0.96 21.91 -17.52
CA GLY A 239 0.44 22.24 -17.28
C GLY A 239 0.68 22.86 -15.89
N PRO A 240 1.91 22.77 -15.38
CA PRO A 240 2.22 23.07 -13.99
C PRO A 240 2.01 24.55 -13.65
N ILE A 241 1.40 24.82 -12.49
CA ILE A 241 1.57 26.12 -11.81
C ILE A 241 2.96 26.07 -11.18
N PRO A 242 3.94 26.84 -11.68
CA PRO A 242 5.33 26.75 -11.24
C PRO A 242 5.47 26.81 -9.71
N VAL A 243 6.42 26.05 -9.15
CA VAL A 243 6.73 26.03 -7.71
C VAL A 243 6.78 27.44 -7.10
N HIS A 244 7.37 28.43 -7.77
CA HIS A 244 7.43 29.81 -7.29
C HIS A 244 6.04 30.47 -7.13
N LYS A 245 5.06 30.13 -7.99
CA LYS A 245 3.66 30.59 -7.84
C LYS A 245 2.94 29.85 -6.71
N ARG A 246 3.29 28.58 -6.43
CA ARG A 246 2.76 27.83 -5.27
C ARG A 246 3.31 28.35 -3.95
N ILE A 247 4.62 28.58 -3.87
CA ILE A 247 5.29 29.22 -2.72
C ILE A 247 4.72 30.62 -2.50
N GLY A 248 4.59 31.43 -3.57
CA GLY A 248 4.00 32.75 -3.49
C GLY A 248 2.57 32.75 -2.93
N ARG A 249 1.72 31.79 -3.32
CA ARG A 249 0.36 31.64 -2.78
C ARG A 249 0.33 31.17 -1.33
N LYS A 250 1.19 30.22 -0.93
CA LYS A 250 1.32 29.77 0.47
C LYS A 250 1.83 30.89 1.38
N ALA A 251 2.83 31.66 0.94
CA ALA A 251 3.33 32.83 1.64
C ALA A 251 2.26 33.92 1.77
N LEU A 252 1.53 34.23 0.70
CA LEU A 252 0.42 35.19 0.74
C LEU A 252 -0.69 34.77 1.71
N TRP A 253 -1.03 33.48 1.73
CA TRP A 253 -2.03 32.94 2.66
C TRP A 253 -1.56 33.07 4.12
N PHE A 254 -0.30 32.73 4.40
CA PHE A 254 0.28 32.85 5.74
C PHE A 254 0.32 34.31 6.22
N VAL A 255 0.74 35.23 5.37
CA VAL A 255 0.76 36.69 5.66
C VAL A 255 -0.65 37.23 5.90
N ARG A 256 -1.64 36.82 5.11
CA ARG A 256 -3.05 37.22 5.30
C ARG A 256 -3.61 36.68 6.61
N LYS A 257 -3.28 35.43 6.97
CA LYS A 257 -3.71 34.81 8.23
C LYS A 257 -3.12 35.53 9.45
N ILE A 258 -1.83 35.85 9.42
CA ILE A 258 -1.19 36.66 10.48
C ILE A 258 -1.86 38.03 10.62
N LYS A 259 -2.11 38.73 9.50
CA LYS A 259 -2.78 40.04 9.52
C LYS A 259 -4.22 39.97 10.04
N SER A 260 -4.93 38.86 9.85
CA SER A 260 -6.29 38.68 10.38
C SER A 260 -6.34 38.36 11.87
N THR A 261 -5.24 37.87 12.45
CA THR A 261 -5.13 37.56 13.89
C THR A 261 -4.54 38.72 14.72
N THR A 262 -4.04 39.76 14.07
CA THR A 262 -3.49 40.99 14.70
C THR A 262 -4.44 42.19 14.61
N LYS A 263 -5.74 41.95 14.44
CA LYS A 263 -6.82 42.93 14.62
C LYS A 263 -7.73 42.45 15.73
#